data_AF-A0A6A6SGE0-F1
#
_entry.id   AF-A0A6A6SGE0-F1
#
_cell.length_a   1.000
_cell.length_b   1.000
_cell.length_c   1.000
_cell.angle_alpha   90.00
_cell.angle_beta   90.00
_cell.angle_gamma   90.00
#
_symmetry.space_group_name_H-M   'P 1'
#
loop_
_entity.id
_entity.type
_entity.pdbx_description
1 polymer ?
#
loop_
_entity_poly.entity_id
_entity_poly.type
_entity_poly.pdbx_seq_one_letter_code
_entity_poly.pdbx_strand_id
1 'polypeptide(L)'
;MLDPLPADFDPSTFNAAELVKSEHNQKMYQATQALKQAINDLVDYELAHPKILTPTTPEEARNERKAERELSKREGIVKSQLAWVKVLYRQSILKIREEKANTAVDKAVNDQLLLGLSNLRYEEQSLKAEIAGAEKFDHKYTKLNLISREEFLALFPEHASSSEHALMIARIEHEHQDRVRNEERRQEKLKEKQKLISEVKKSKENLTNLDSMVDRIEEAMAPIRKVLANDE
;
A
#
# COMPACT_ATOMS: atom_id res chain seq x y z
N MET A 1 -28.36 -7.50 16.47
CA MET A 1 -28.63 -7.35 17.92
C MET A 1 -29.55 -6.16 18.07
N LEU A 2 -30.78 -6.35 18.54
CA LEU A 2 -31.61 -5.22 18.99
C LEU A 2 -31.11 -4.84 20.37
N ASP A 3 -30.75 -3.58 20.57
CA ASP A 3 -30.39 -3.09 21.91
C ASP A 3 -31.58 -3.28 22.86
N PRO A 4 -31.35 -3.75 24.09
CA PRO A 4 -32.42 -3.88 25.08
C PRO A 4 -33.00 -2.51 25.38
N LEU A 5 -34.32 -2.43 25.47
CA LEU A 5 -35.02 -1.20 25.83
C LEU A 5 -34.52 -0.72 27.20
N PRO A 6 -34.17 0.58 27.35
CA PRO A 6 -33.66 1.12 28.61
C PRO A 6 -34.67 0.92 29.74
N ALA A 7 -34.19 0.58 30.93
CA ALA A 7 -35.01 0.23 32.11
C ALA A 7 -35.93 1.37 32.60
N ASP A 8 -35.64 2.62 32.20
CA ASP A 8 -36.41 3.82 32.52
C ASP A 8 -37.44 4.18 31.43
N PHE A 9 -37.72 3.29 30.47
CA PHE A 9 -38.71 3.53 29.43
C PHE A 9 -40.13 3.45 30.00
N ASP A 10 -40.70 4.61 30.33
CA ASP A 10 -42.11 4.73 30.67
C ASP A 10 -42.95 4.85 29.38
N PRO A 11 -43.74 3.82 29.01
CA PRO A 11 -44.52 3.81 27.78
C PRO A 11 -45.59 4.92 27.73
N SER A 12 -45.92 5.55 28.87
CA SER A 12 -46.85 6.68 28.93
C SER A 12 -46.25 8.01 28.46
N THR A 13 -44.92 8.16 28.55
CA THR A 13 -44.18 9.35 28.07
C THR A 13 -43.75 9.25 26.60
N PHE A 14 -43.94 8.10 25.96
CA PHE A 14 -43.51 7.88 24.59
C PHE A 14 -44.44 8.56 23.57
N ASN A 15 -44.06 9.74 23.10
CA ASN A 15 -44.75 10.39 22.00
C ASN A 15 -44.13 10.01 20.65
N ALA A 16 -44.74 9.03 19.98
CA ALA A 16 -44.34 8.63 18.64
C ALA A 16 -44.35 9.80 17.61
N ALA A 17 -45.09 10.88 17.85
CA ALA A 17 -45.12 12.04 16.97
C ALA A 17 -43.80 12.84 16.97
N GLU A 18 -43.05 12.83 18.08
CA GLU A 18 -41.81 13.61 18.25
C GLU A 18 -40.61 12.99 17.51
N LEU A 19 -40.66 11.67 17.31
CA LEU A 19 -39.63 10.91 16.58
C LEU A 19 -39.74 11.05 15.06
N VAL A 20 -40.88 11.53 14.55
CA VAL A 20 -41.13 11.64 13.11
C VAL A 20 -40.64 12.99 12.60
N LYS A 21 -39.37 13.03 12.16
CA LYS A 21 -38.71 14.27 11.71
C LYS A 21 -39.08 14.71 10.28
N SER A 22 -39.45 13.76 9.41
CA SER A 22 -39.77 14.06 8.00
C SER A 22 -41.22 14.52 7.85
N GLU A 23 -41.43 15.64 7.15
CA GLU A 23 -42.76 16.20 6.86
C GLU A 23 -43.72 15.15 6.24
N HIS A 24 -43.21 14.30 5.35
CA HIS A 24 -44.02 13.25 4.73
C HIS A 24 -44.45 12.18 5.74
N ASN A 25 -43.53 11.79 6.62
CA ASN A 25 -43.84 10.80 7.65
C ASN A 25 -44.78 11.39 8.72
N GLN A 26 -44.68 12.69 9.01
CA GLN A 26 -45.63 13.39 9.90
C GLN A 26 -47.03 13.38 9.31
N LYS A 27 -47.17 13.68 8.02
CA LYS A 27 -48.45 13.59 7.30
C LYS A 27 -49.02 12.17 7.34
N MET A 28 -48.18 11.16 7.11
CA MET A 28 -48.60 9.76 7.20
C MET A 28 -49.01 9.35 8.61
N TYR A 29 -48.30 9.81 9.65
CA TYR A 29 -48.66 9.58 11.04
C TYR A 29 -50.00 10.24 11.40
N GLN A 30 -50.22 11.49 10.99
CA GLN A 30 -51.50 12.17 11.18
C GLN A 30 -52.64 11.44 10.47
N ALA A 31 -52.40 10.95 9.24
CA ALA A 31 -53.35 10.14 8.48
C ALA A 31 -53.76 8.86 9.19
N THR A 32 -52.81 8.14 9.79
CA THR A 32 -53.10 6.91 10.52
C THR A 32 -53.83 7.18 11.83
N GLN A 33 -53.51 8.27 12.53
CA GLN A 33 -54.26 8.68 13.73
C GLN A 33 -55.70 9.07 13.38
N ALA A 34 -55.91 9.83 12.30
CA ALA A 34 -57.25 10.18 11.83
C ALA A 34 -58.06 8.93 11.41
N LEU A 35 -57.43 7.96 10.74
CA LEU A 35 -58.07 6.69 10.42
C LEU A 35 -58.43 5.90 11.68
N LYS A 36 -57.53 5.85 12.67
CA LYS A 36 -57.78 5.19 13.97
C LYS A 36 -58.97 5.82 14.69
N GLN A 37 -59.04 7.14 14.75
CA GLN A 37 -60.16 7.87 15.32
C GLN A 37 -61.47 7.55 14.58
N ALA A 38 -61.47 7.61 13.25
CA ALA A 38 -62.66 7.30 12.45
C ALA A 38 -63.14 5.84 12.62
N ILE A 39 -62.23 4.88 12.83
CA ILE A 39 -62.58 3.49 13.12
C ILE A 39 -63.18 3.36 14.53
N ASN A 40 -62.57 4.00 15.53
CA ASN A 40 -63.11 4.00 16.89
C ASN A 40 -64.50 4.63 16.93
N ASP A 41 -64.71 5.77 16.25
CA ASP A 41 -66.00 6.44 16.16
C ASP A 41 -67.07 5.57 15.48
N LEU A 42 -66.68 4.70 14.55
CA LEU A 42 -67.59 3.75 13.91
C LEU A 42 -67.95 2.62 14.88
N VAL A 43 -66.95 2.03 15.54
CA VAL A 43 -67.14 0.94 16.50
C VAL A 43 -67.98 1.40 17.70
N ASP A 44 -67.69 2.58 18.25
CA ASP A 44 -68.45 3.17 19.35
C ASP A 44 -69.91 3.40 18.97
N TYR A 45 -70.17 3.76 17.70
CA TYR A 45 -71.52 3.94 17.19
C TYR A 45 -72.28 2.63 16.99
N GLU A 46 -71.60 1.59 16.50
CA GLU A 46 -72.14 0.24 16.38
C GLU A 46 -72.49 -0.35 17.76
N LEU A 47 -71.65 -0.11 18.76
CA LEU A 47 -71.90 -0.53 20.14
C LEU A 47 -73.07 0.23 20.76
N ALA A 48 -73.21 1.54 20.48
CA ALA A 48 -74.31 2.35 20.97
C ALA A 48 -75.66 2.06 20.28
N HIS A 49 -75.64 1.51 19.05
CA HIS A 49 -76.84 1.20 18.27
C HIS A 49 -76.81 -0.27 17.79
N PRO A 50 -77.06 -1.24 18.70
CA PRO A 50 -77.12 -2.64 18.31
C PRO A 50 -78.27 -2.87 17.32
N LYS A 51 -78.02 -3.69 16.29
CA LYS A 51 -79.01 -4.02 15.26
C LYS A 51 -80.23 -4.72 15.87
N ILE A 52 -81.43 -4.23 15.55
CA ILE A 52 -82.71 -4.82 15.99
C ILE A 52 -83.19 -5.75 14.87
N LEU A 53 -83.18 -7.07 15.11
CA LEU A 53 -83.46 -8.08 14.06
C LEU A 53 -84.94 -8.11 13.62
N THR A 54 -85.87 -7.65 14.47
CA THR A 54 -87.30 -7.57 14.17
C THR A 54 -87.91 -6.31 14.79
N PRO A 55 -88.03 -5.20 14.04
CA PRO A 55 -88.67 -4.00 14.56
C PRO A 55 -90.17 -4.24 14.76
N THR A 56 -90.63 -4.13 16.01
CA THR A 56 -92.03 -4.39 16.40
C THR A 56 -92.90 -3.14 16.34
N THR A 57 -92.29 -1.95 16.45
CA THR A 57 -93.00 -0.66 16.33
C THR A 57 -92.57 0.17 15.11
N PRO A 58 -93.47 0.99 14.52
CA PRO A 58 -93.10 1.90 13.44
C PRO A 58 -92.03 2.94 13.80
N GLU A 59 -91.86 3.25 15.08
CA GLU A 59 -90.83 4.17 15.59
C GLU A 59 -89.44 3.51 15.65
N GLU A 60 -89.37 2.25 16.09
CA GLU A 60 -88.15 1.42 16.03
C GLU A 60 -87.62 1.32 14.59
N ALA A 61 -88.49 1.06 13.61
CA ALA A 61 -88.12 0.96 12.20
C ALA A 61 -87.60 2.30 11.62
N ARG A 62 -88.08 3.45 12.12
CA ARG A 62 -87.59 4.78 11.72
C ARG A 62 -86.21 5.08 12.32
N ASN A 63 -85.98 4.69 13.57
CA ASN A 63 -84.71 4.88 14.26
C ASN A 63 -83.62 3.98 13.68
N GLU A 64 -83.96 2.73 13.32
CA GLU A 64 -83.05 1.82 12.62
C GLU A 64 -82.59 2.39 11.27
N ARG A 65 -83.52 2.87 10.43
CA ARG A 65 -83.18 3.52 9.16
C ARG A 65 -82.31 4.76 9.31
N LYS A 66 -82.45 5.50 10.42
CA LYS A 66 -81.56 6.63 10.74
C LYS A 66 -80.18 6.13 11.15
N ALA A 67 -80.12 5.08 11.98
CA ALA A 67 -78.87 4.46 12.41
C ALA A 67 -78.09 3.90 11.22
N GLU A 68 -78.74 3.20 10.28
CA GLU A 68 -78.13 2.69 9.05
C GLU A 68 -77.54 3.80 8.16
N ARG A 69 -78.24 4.94 8.04
CA ARG A 69 -77.73 6.08 7.26
C ARG A 69 -76.48 6.70 7.89
N GLU A 70 -76.47 6.87 9.21
CA GLU A 70 -75.30 7.40 9.92
C GLU A 70 -74.13 6.41 9.91
N LEU A 71 -74.42 5.11 10.01
CA LEU A 71 -73.43 4.05 9.87
C LEU A 71 -72.79 4.07 8.47
N SER A 72 -73.60 4.18 7.41
CA SER A 72 -73.11 4.28 6.04
C SER A 72 -72.23 5.52 5.81
N LYS A 73 -72.57 6.66 6.44
CA LYS A 73 -71.71 7.87 6.40
C LYS A 73 -70.37 7.63 7.08
N ARG A 74 -70.36 7.05 8.29
CA ARG A 74 -69.13 6.74 9.05
C ARG A 74 -68.26 5.73 8.30
N GLU A 75 -68.85 4.69 7.72
CA GLU A 75 -68.14 3.76 6.81
C GLU A 75 -67.51 4.47 5.62
N GLY A 76 -68.22 5.44 5.01
CA GLY A 76 -67.71 6.26 3.92
C GLY A 76 -66.46 7.06 4.33
N ILE A 77 -66.48 7.66 5.52
CA ILE A 77 -65.34 8.37 6.10
C ILE A 77 -64.16 7.43 6.28
N VAL A 78 -64.35 6.26 6.91
CA VAL A 78 -63.29 5.25 7.09
C VAL A 78 -62.70 4.81 5.74
N LYS A 79 -63.53 4.53 4.74
CA LYS A 79 -63.07 4.17 3.38
C LYS A 79 -62.23 5.27 2.74
N SER A 80 -62.63 6.54 2.90
CA SER A 80 -61.89 7.70 2.37
C SER A 80 -60.53 7.88 3.05
N GLN A 81 -60.48 7.77 4.39
CA GLN A 81 -59.25 7.88 5.17
C GLN A 81 -58.29 6.73 4.86
N LEU A 82 -58.82 5.51 4.69
CA LEU A 82 -58.04 4.35 4.27
C LEU A 82 -57.43 4.55 2.87
N ALA A 83 -58.19 5.14 1.94
CA ALA A 83 -57.67 5.45 0.61
C ALA A 83 -56.53 6.48 0.67
N TRP A 84 -56.67 7.51 1.52
CA TRP A 84 -55.64 8.53 1.71
C TRP A 84 -54.35 7.95 2.30
N VAL A 85 -54.46 7.15 3.37
CA VAL A 85 -53.33 6.42 3.97
C VAL A 85 -52.61 5.53 2.94
N LYS A 86 -53.37 4.79 2.11
CA LYS A 86 -52.79 3.94 1.05
C LYS A 86 -51.99 4.75 0.03
N VAL A 87 -52.45 5.95 -0.33
CA VAL A 87 -51.73 6.83 -1.26
C VAL A 87 -50.41 7.31 -0.64
N LEU A 88 -50.44 7.80 0.59
CA LEU A 88 -49.24 8.26 1.30
C LEU A 88 -48.23 7.12 1.48
N TYR A 89 -48.69 5.92 1.82
CA TYR A 89 -47.82 4.75 1.91
C TYR A 89 -47.15 4.36 0.57
N ARG A 90 -47.87 4.48 -0.55
CA ARG A 90 -47.26 4.25 -1.87
C ARG A 90 -46.20 5.30 -2.18
N GLN A 91 -46.45 6.57 -1.84
CA GLN A 91 -45.48 7.65 -2.02
C GLN A 91 -44.21 7.42 -1.19
N SER A 92 -44.34 6.95 0.06
CA SER A 92 -43.17 6.65 0.89
C SER A 92 -42.33 5.51 0.30
N ILE A 93 -42.97 4.45 -0.20
CA ILE A 93 -42.25 3.35 -0.87
C ILE A 93 -41.49 3.85 -2.09
N LEU A 94 -42.10 4.71 -2.92
CA LEU A 94 -41.43 5.26 -4.10
C LEU A 94 -40.21 6.09 -3.71
N LYS A 95 -40.34 6.99 -2.73
CA LYS A 95 -39.20 7.76 -2.20
C LYS A 95 -38.09 6.85 -1.68
N ILE A 96 -38.41 5.81 -0.92
CA ILE A 96 -37.41 4.86 -0.43
C ILE A 96 -36.67 4.17 -1.60
N ARG A 97 -37.37 3.83 -2.68
CA ARG A 97 -36.74 3.24 -3.87
C ARG A 97 -35.84 4.24 -4.59
N GLU A 98 -36.27 5.48 -4.72
CA GLU A 98 -35.47 6.57 -5.29
C GLU A 98 -34.20 6.81 -4.47
N GLU A 99 -34.31 6.95 -3.15
CA GLU A 99 -33.15 7.13 -2.28
C GLU A 99 -32.18 5.94 -2.31
N LYS A 100 -32.71 4.71 -2.39
CA LYS A 100 -31.88 3.50 -2.59
C LYS A 100 -31.16 3.51 -3.93
N ALA A 101 -31.81 3.98 -5.00
CA ALA A 101 -31.19 4.09 -6.31
C ALA A 101 -30.09 5.16 -6.30
N ASN A 102 -30.38 6.34 -5.74
CA ASN A 102 -29.41 7.43 -5.62
C ASN A 102 -28.18 7.01 -4.81
N THR A 103 -28.38 6.44 -3.62
CA THR A 103 -27.27 5.96 -2.78
C THR A 103 -26.48 4.82 -3.42
N ALA A 104 -27.11 3.96 -4.23
CA ALA A 104 -26.40 2.94 -4.98
C ALA A 104 -25.51 3.54 -6.10
N VAL A 105 -25.98 4.59 -6.78
CA VAL A 105 -25.18 5.32 -7.77
C VAL A 105 -23.99 6.01 -7.10
N ASP A 106 -24.20 6.72 -6.01
CA ASP A 106 -23.13 7.40 -5.27
C ASP A 106 -22.09 6.40 -4.75
N LYS A 107 -22.54 5.25 -4.26
CA LYS A 107 -21.66 4.16 -3.86
C LYS A 107 -20.81 3.65 -5.03
N ALA A 108 -21.41 3.43 -6.19
CA ALA A 108 -20.68 2.95 -7.36
C ALA A 108 -19.60 3.95 -7.83
N VAL A 109 -19.91 5.25 -7.79
CA VAL A 109 -18.93 6.32 -8.08
C VAL A 109 -17.79 6.30 -7.07
N ASN A 110 -18.09 6.17 -5.78
CA ASN A 110 -17.07 6.09 -4.73
C ASN A 110 -16.18 4.85 -4.90
N ASP A 111 -16.76 3.69 -5.18
CA ASP A 111 -16.01 2.45 -5.43
C ASP A 111 -15.07 2.59 -6.63
N GLN A 112 -15.50 3.29 -7.69
CA GLN A 112 -14.65 3.60 -8.84
C GLN A 112 -13.47 4.53 -8.47
N LEU A 113 -13.71 5.55 -7.64
CA LEU A 113 -12.66 6.45 -7.16
C LEU A 113 -11.66 5.74 -6.25
N LEU A 114 -12.14 4.84 -5.38
CA LEU A 114 -11.29 4.01 -4.53
C LEU A 114 -10.37 3.11 -5.36
N LEU A 115 -10.89 2.52 -6.44
CA LEU A 115 -10.07 1.75 -7.37
C LEU A 115 -9.01 2.62 -8.05
N GLY A 116 -9.38 3.83 -8.50
CA GLY A 116 -8.44 4.79 -9.08
C GLY A 116 -7.33 5.20 -8.11
N LEU A 117 -7.69 5.49 -6.85
CA LEU A 117 -6.73 5.81 -5.80
C LEU A 117 -5.79 4.65 -5.49
N SER A 118 -6.31 3.42 -5.47
CA SER A 118 -5.52 2.21 -5.28
C SER A 118 -4.44 2.09 -6.35
N ASN A 119 -4.81 2.23 -7.62
CA ASN A 119 -3.87 2.17 -8.75
C ASN A 119 -2.75 3.20 -8.61
N LEU A 120 -3.09 4.45 -8.29
CA LEU A 120 -2.10 5.52 -8.09
C LEU A 120 -1.14 5.22 -6.93
N ARG A 121 -1.62 4.61 -5.84
CA ARG A 121 -0.75 4.21 -4.73
C ARG A 121 0.21 3.10 -5.12
N TYR A 122 -0.23 2.15 -5.95
CA TYR A 122 0.66 1.12 -6.49
C TYR A 122 1.75 1.74 -7.37
N GLU A 123 1.39 2.68 -8.25
CA GLU A 123 2.36 3.40 -9.08
C GLU A 123 3.37 4.18 -8.23
N GLU A 124 2.90 4.93 -7.23
CA GLU A 124 3.76 5.67 -6.30
C GLU A 124 4.75 4.74 -5.58
N GLN A 125 4.28 3.61 -5.07
CA GLN A 125 5.13 2.64 -4.38
C GLN A 125 6.17 2.03 -5.34
N SER A 126 5.77 1.72 -6.57
CA SER A 126 6.68 1.20 -7.60
C SER A 126 7.78 2.20 -7.91
N LEU A 127 7.41 3.46 -8.19
CA LEU A 127 8.37 4.53 -8.49
C LEU A 127 9.31 4.79 -7.31
N LYS A 128 8.80 4.79 -6.08
CA LYS A 128 9.64 4.89 -4.88
C LYS A 128 10.63 3.74 -4.74
N ALA A 129 10.21 2.52 -5.07
CA ALA A 129 11.09 1.36 -5.04
C ALA A 129 12.18 1.45 -6.13
N GLU A 130 11.83 1.91 -7.34
CA GLU A 130 12.78 2.14 -8.43
C GLU A 130 13.79 3.24 -8.08
N ILE A 131 13.34 4.37 -7.54
CA ILE A 131 14.21 5.46 -7.07
C ILE A 131 15.15 4.94 -5.98
N ALA A 132 14.64 4.23 -4.98
CA ALA A 132 15.48 3.66 -3.92
C ALA A 132 16.49 2.63 -4.46
N GLY A 133 16.13 1.90 -5.51
CA GLY A 133 17.03 0.99 -6.23
C GLY A 133 18.14 1.74 -6.98
N ALA A 134 17.79 2.85 -7.64
CA ALA A 134 18.73 3.70 -8.37
C ALA A 134 19.67 4.46 -7.43
N GLU A 135 19.18 4.96 -6.29
CA GLU A 135 20.00 5.65 -5.28
C GLU A 135 20.99 4.71 -4.59
N LYS A 136 20.60 3.45 -4.38
CA LYS A 136 21.47 2.40 -3.79
C LYS A 136 22.36 1.73 -4.82
N PHE A 137 22.40 2.21 -6.05
CA PHE A 137 23.23 1.61 -7.08
C PHE A 137 24.69 1.68 -6.67
N ASP A 138 25.32 0.51 -6.59
CA ASP A 138 26.70 0.37 -6.16
C ASP A 138 27.66 0.83 -7.27
N HIS A 139 28.00 2.12 -7.22
CA HIS A 139 28.92 2.71 -8.17
C HIS A 139 30.34 2.18 -7.97
N LYS A 140 30.88 1.45 -8.94
CA LYS A 140 32.24 0.88 -8.87
C LYS A 140 33.33 1.90 -8.48
N TYR A 141 33.18 3.16 -8.87
CA TYR A 141 34.16 4.21 -8.59
C TYR A 141 34.29 4.58 -7.11
N THR A 142 33.27 4.34 -6.28
CA THR A 142 33.32 4.64 -4.83
C THR A 142 34.20 3.65 -4.07
N LYS A 143 34.46 2.47 -4.65
CA LYS A 143 35.35 1.44 -4.10
C LYS A 143 36.81 1.59 -4.54
N LEU A 144 37.11 2.50 -5.46
CA LEU A 144 38.51 2.74 -5.83
C LEU A 144 39.22 3.52 -4.73
N ASN A 145 40.36 2.99 -4.28
CA ASN A 145 41.31 3.76 -3.50
C ASN A 145 41.92 4.82 -4.42
N LEU A 146 41.47 6.06 -4.26
CA LEU A 146 41.94 7.25 -4.98
C LEU A 146 42.68 8.14 -3.99
N ILE A 147 43.75 8.80 -4.45
CA ILE A 147 44.41 9.91 -3.73
C ILE A 147 43.36 10.93 -3.25
N SER A 148 43.52 11.49 -2.05
CA SER A 148 42.56 12.44 -1.49
C SER A 148 42.39 13.70 -2.37
N ARG A 149 41.26 14.41 -2.22
CA ARG A 149 41.00 15.62 -3.02
C ARG A 149 42.09 16.68 -2.83
N GLU A 150 42.56 16.85 -1.59
CA GLU A 150 43.55 17.86 -1.22
C GLU A 150 44.91 17.55 -1.85
N GLU A 151 45.35 16.30 -1.77
CA GLU A 151 46.60 15.84 -2.39
C GLU A 151 46.55 15.93 -3.91
N PHE A 152 45.40 15.60 -4.53
CA PHE A 152 45.25 15.73 -5.98
C PHE A 152 45.30 17.20 -6.45
N LEU A 153 44.66 18.12 -5.73
CA LEU A 153 44.69 19.55 -6.07
C LEU A 153 46.08 20.17 -5.84
N ALA A 154 46.86 19.64 -4.89
CA ALA A 154 48.25 20.05 -4.70
C ALA A 154 49.14 19.65 -5.89
N LEU A 155 48.88 18.48 -6.50
CA LEU A 155 49.60 17.99 -7.68
C LEU A 155 49.13 18.64 -8.98
N PHE A 156 47.82 18.92 -9.10
CA PHE A 156 47.19 19.48 -10.30
C PHE A 156 46.32 20.69 -9.96
N PRO A 157 46.93 21.87 -9.74
CA PRO A 157 46.19 23.08 -9.39
C PRO A 157 45.27 23.59 -10.52
N GLU A 158 45.55 23.20 -11.78
CA GLU A 158 44.74 23.57 -12.96
C GLU A 158 43.29 23.07 -12.88
N HIS A 159 43.05 22.04 -12.08
CA HIS A 159 41.73 21.45 -11.92
C HIS A 159 40.89 22.10 -10.80
N ALA A 160 41.43 23.06 -10.05
CA ALA A 160 40.74 23.70 -8.93
C ALA A 160 39.42 24.41 -9.31
N SER A 161 39.30 24.89 -10.55
CA SER A 161 38.09 25.54 -11.08
C SER A 161 37.11 24.59 -11.77
N SER A 162 37.42 23.29 -11.85
CA SER A 162 36.58 22.31 -12.54
C SER A 162 35.38 21.88 -11.71
N SER A 163 34.29 21.46 -12.38
CA SER A 163 33.13 20.81 -11.74
C SER A 163 33.54 19.55 -10.98
N GLU A 164 32.84 19.23 -9.88
CA GLU A 164 33.10 18.04 -9.06
C GLU A 164 33.12 16.74 -9.87
N HIS A 165 32.23 16.62 -10.86
CA HIS A 165 32.22 15.46 -11.74
C HIS A 165 33.49 15.39 -12.61
N ALA A 166 33.91 16.50 -13.19
CA ALA A 166 35.12 16.59 -14.00
C ALA A 166 36.39 16.34 -13.15
N LEU A 167 36.41 16.83 -11.91
CA LEU A 167 37.45 16.53 -10.92
C LEU A 167 37.56 15.03 -10.64
N MET A 168 36.42 14.35 -10.47
CA MET A 168 36.41 12.92 -10.21
C MET A 168 36.93 12.11 -11.40
N ILE A 169 36.57 12.49 -12.63
CA ILE A 169 37.09 11.85 -13.84
C ILE A 169 38.61 12.02 -13.94
N ALA A 170 39.11 13.25 -13.75
CA ALA A 170 40.54 13.53 -13.78
C ALA A 170 41.32 12.74 -12.72
N ARG A 171 40.76 12.60 -11.51
CA ARG A 171 41.34 11.78 -10.44
C ARG A 171 41.43 10.30 -10.81
N ILE A 172 40.37 9.74 -11.40
CA ILE A 172 40.35 8.33 -11.85
C ILE A 172 41.38 8.10 -12.95
N GLU A 173 41.49 9.03 -13.90
CA GLU A 173 42.44 8.95 -15.01
C GLU A 173 43.90 9.00 -14.53
N HIS A 174 44.21 9.90 -13.59
CA HIS A 174 45.53 9.96 -12.98
C HIS A 174 45.93 8.64 -12.29
N GLU A 175 45.03 8.08 -11.48
CA GLU A 175 45.23 6.79 -10.82
C GLU A 175 45.39 5.64 -11.81
N HIS A 176 44.66 5.67 -12.93
CA HIS A 176 44.83 4.70 -13.99
C HIS A 176 46.25 4.78 -14.58
N GLN A 177 46.72 5.97 -14.92
CA GLN A 177 48.06 6.19 -15.47
C GLN A 177 49.16 5.75 -14.49
N ASP A 178 49.00 6.05 -13.20
CA ASP A 178 49.94 5.61 -12.16
C ASP A 178 49.98 4.09 -12.01
N ARG A 179 48.81 3.41 -12.06
CA ARG A 179 48.76 1.95 -12.02
C ARG A 179 49.40 1.31 -13.23
N VAL A 180 49.19 1.86 -14.43
CA VAL A 180 49.85 1.39 -15.67
C VAL A 180 51.36 1.55 -15.54
N ARG A 181 51.85 2.73 -15.14
CA ARG A 181 53.28 2.99 -14.94
C ARG A 181 53.90 2.07 -13.89
N ASN A 182 53.21 1.79 -12.79
CA ASN A 182 53.70 0.90 -11.75
C ASN A 182 53.74 -0.56 -12.21
N GLU A 183 52.77 -0.99 -13.02
CA GLU A 183 52.75 -2.33 -13.60
C GLU A 183 53.86 -2.51 -14.65
N GLU A 184 54.12 -1.51 -15.49
CA GLU A 184 55.25 -1.51 -16.42
C GLU A 184 56.59 -1.66 -15.66
N ARG A 185 56.81 -0.84 -14.63
CA ARG A 185 57.99 -0.93 -13.75
C ARG A 185 58.10 -2.29 -13.07
N ARG A 186 56.99 -2.88 -12.64
CA ARG A 186 56.95 -4.23 -12.05
C ARG A 186 57.41 -5.27 -13.06
N GLN A 187 56.95 -5.17 -14.30
CA GLN A 187 57.34 -6.08 -15.38
C GLN A 187 58.81 -5.92 -15.76
N GLU A 188 59.33 -4.70 -15.83
CA GLU A 188 60.76 -4.44 -16.07
C GLU A 188 61.63 -5.08 -14.98
N LYS A 189 61.33 -4.81 -13.71
CA LYS A 189 62.05 -5.40 -12.58
C LYS A 189 61.94 -6.92 -12.53
N LEU A 190 60.80 -7.50 -12.93
CA LEU A 190 60.66 -8.94 -13.05
C LEU A 190 61.55 -9.52 -14.15
N LYS A 191 61.68 -8.84 -15.29
CA LYS A 191 62.60 -9.24 -16.37
C LYS A 191 64.05 -9.14 -15.90
N GLU A 192 64.44 -8.07 -15.20
CA GLU A 192 65.78 -7.93 -14.62
C GLU A 192 66.08 -9.02 -13.60
N LYS A 193 65.15 -9.29 -12.68
CA LYS A 193 65.26 -10.38 -11.72
C LYS A 193 65.46 -11.72 -12.43
N GLN A 194 64.71 -12.01 -13.49
CA GLN A 194 64.85 -13.25 -14.25
C GLN A 194 66.21 -13.35 -14.96
N LYS A 195 66.71 -12.24 -15.52
CA LYS A 195 68.06 -12.17 -16.11
C LYS A 195 69.13 -12.48 -15.07
N LEU A 196 69.09 -11.81 -13.92
CA LEU A 196 70.04 -12.03 -12.81
C LEU A 196 69.98 -13.48 -12.29
N ILE A 197 68.79 -14.06 -12.13
CA ILE A 197 68.65 -15.48 -11.73
C ILE A 197 69.32 -16.40 -12.76
N SER A 198 69.17 -16.11 -14.05
CA SER A 198 69.82 -16.91 -15.10
C SER A 198 71.34 -16.76 -15.10
N GLU A 199 71.86 -15.56 -14.82
CA GLU A 199 73.30 -15.30 -14.67
C GLU A 199 73.87 -16.01 -13.45
N VAL A 200 73.23 -15.90 -12.29
CA VAL A 200 73.61 -16.61 -11.07
C VAL A 200 73.57 -18.12 -11.28
N LYS A 201 72.56 -18.64 -12.00
CA LYS A 201 72.48 -20.08 -12.33
C LYS A 201 73.65 -20.51 -13.22
N LYS A 202 73.99 -19.75 -14.27
CA LYS A 202 75.15 -20.01 -15.12
C LYS A 202 76.46 -19.94 -14.35
N SER A 203 76.64 -18.93 -13.48
CA SER A 203 77.83 -18.83 -12.63
C SER A 203 77.93 -20.00 -11.65
N LYS A 204 76.81 -20.47 -11.09
CA LYS A 204 76.77 -21.67 -10.25
C LYS A 204 77.18 -22.92 -11.04
N GLU A 205 76.65 -23.10 -12.24
CA GLU A 205 77.03 -24.21 -13.15
C GLU A 205 78.53 -24.16 -13.50
N ASN A 206 79.06 -22.96 -13.79
CA ASN A 206 80.48 -22.76 -14.05
C ASN A 206 81.35 -23.08 -12.81
N LEU A 207 80.92 -22.65 -11.61
CA LEU A 207 81.61 -22.99 -10.38
C LEU A 207 81.61 -24.49 -10.12
N THR A 208 80.48 -25.18 -10.29
CA THR A 208 80.44 -26.65 -10.15
C THR A 208 81.31 -27.35 -11.19
N ASN A 209 81.44 -26.79 -12.39
CA ASN A 209 82.37 -27.33 -13.40
C ASN A 209 83.82 -27.13 -12.98
N LEU A 210 84.20 -25.95 -12.45
CA LEU A 210 85.54 -25.72 -11.91
C LEU A 210 85.84 -26.62 -10.71
N ASP A 211 84.88 -26.82 -9.82
CA ASP A 211 84.98 -27.75 -8.67
C ASP A 211 85.33 -29.15 -9.17
N SER A 212 84.58 -29.64 -10.18
CA SER A 212 84.86 -30.94 -10.81
C SER A 212 86.22 -31.00 -11.54
N MET A 213 86.75 -29.88 -12.03
CA MET A 213 88.09 -29.82 -12.64
C MET A 213 89.17 -29.82 -11.57
N VAL A 214 88.96 -29.15 -10.44
CA VAL A 214 89.86 -29.18 -9.29
C VAL A 214 89.94 -30.59 -8.73
N ASP A 215 88.81 -31.29 -8.56
CA ASP A 215 88.80 -32.69 -8.13
C ASP A 215 89.65 -33.57 -9.06
N ARG A 216 89.52 -33.40 -10.38
CA ARG A 216 90.35 -34.12 -11.37
C ARG A 216 91.82 -33.77 -11.28
N ILE A 217 92.16 -32.51 -11.02
CA ILE A 217 93.56 -32.09 -10.80
C ILE A 217 94.07 -32.70 -9.49
N GLU A 218 93.27 -32.77 -8.43
CA GLU A 218 93.64 -33.43 -7.19
C GLU A 218 93.94 -34.91 -7.41
N GLU A 219 93.08 -35.62 -8.17
CA GLU A 219 93.30 -37.01 -8.57
C GLU A 219 94.57 -37.18 -9.42
N ALA A 220 94.81 -36.30 -10.40
CA ALA A 220 95.98 -36.34 -11.27
C ALA A 220 97.28 -35.95 -10.55
N MET A 221 97.20 -35.06 -9.55
CA MET A 221 98.34 -34.62 -8.72
C MET A 221 98.60 -35.56 -7.54
N ALA A 222 97.65 -36.42 -7.16
CA ALA A 222 97.85 -37.44 -6.13
C ALA A 222 99.04 -38.39 -6.42
N PRO A 223 99.23 -38.94 -7.63
CA PRO A 223 100.42 -39.74 -7.95
C PRO A 223 101.70 -38.91 -7.97
N ILE A 224 101.67 -37.67 -8.46
CA ILE A 224 102.84 -36.77 -8.49
C ILE A 224 103.29 -36.41 -7.06
N ARG A 225 102.35 -36.10 -6.16
CA ARG A 225 102.62 -35.89 -4.73
C ARG A 225 103.22 -37.12 -4.06
N LYS A 226 102.74 -38.32 -4.38
CA LYS A 226 103.30 -39.57 -3.85
C LYS A 226 104.74 -39.80 -4.31
N VAL A 227 105.10 -39.38 -5.53
CA VAL A 227 106.48 -39.47 -6.04
C VAL A 227 107.37 -38.42 -5.36
N LEU A 228 106.95 -37.16 -5.31
CA LEU A 228 107.69 -36.08 -4.65
C LEU A 228 107.88 -36.28 -3.13
N ALA A 229 106.92 -36.90 -2.44
CA ALA A 229 107.03 -37.23 -1.01
C ALA A 229 107.88 -38.48 -0.74
N ASN A 230 108.24 -39.24 -1.78
CA ASN A 230 109.12 -40.40 -1.69
C ASN A 230 110.58 -40.07 -2.09
N ASP A 231 110.87 -38.81 -2.46
CA ASP A 231 112.20 -38.31 -2.80
C ASP A 231 112.87 -37.51 -1.65
N GLU A 232 112.36 -37.65 -0.41
CA GLU A 232 113.08 -37.43 0.86
C GLU A 232 113.26 -38.76 1.60
#